data_AF-A0A383ANP2-F1
#
_entry.id   AF-A0A383ANP2-F1
#
_cell.length_a   1.000
_cell.length_b   1.000
_cell.length_c   1.000
_cell.angle_alpha   90.00
_cell.angle_beta   90.00
_cell.angle_gamma   90.00
#
_symmetry.space_group_name_H-M   'P 1'
#
loop_
_entity.id
_entity.type
_entity.pdbx_description
1 polymer ?
#
loop_
_entity_poly.entity_id
_entity_poly.type
_entity_poly.pdbx_seq_one_letter_code
_entity_poly.pdbx_strand_id
1 'polypeptide(L)'
;MSIKSKKSSVKTSSKTTKSKRTKILCVSHMEDADGISSAALIKQAFGGDTILVDYPGMTDVLETLRNDEKLKTLFICDLGLNKQNSDYFVDLLTELRKKQVSITYVDHHHVDSKIIAKLKKVKVKLIH
;
A
#
# COMPACT_ATOMS: atom_id res chain seq x y z
N MET A 1 -5.55 -63.36 -24.65
CA MET A 1 -4.77 -62.11 -24.83
C MET A 1 -5.46 -61.00 -24.04
N SER A 2 -5.01 -60.69 -22.83
CA SER A 2 -5.65 -59.68 -21.96
C SER A 2 -4.93 -58.34 -22.12
N ILE A 3 -5.61 -57.34 -22.68
CA ILE A 3 -5.04 -56.02 -22.97
C ILE A 3 -5.24 -55.15 -21.73
N LYS A 4 -4.16 -54.94 -20.95
CA LYS A 4 -4.15 -54.00 -19.82
C LYS A 4 -4.16 -52.57 -20.36
N SER A 5 -5.27 -51.87 -20.17
CA SER A 5 -5.40 -50.44 -20.46
C SER A 5 -4.61 -49.63 -19.42
N LYS A 6 -3.54 -48.93 -19.86
CA LYS A 6 -2.79 -47.98 -19.04
C LYS A 6 -3.61 -46.70 -18.91
N LYS A 7 -4.26 -46.49 -17.76
CA LYS A 7 -4.76 -45.16 -17.36
C LYS A 7 -3.57 -44.24 -17.11
N SER A 8 -3.27 -43.36 -18.06
CA SER A 8 -2.40 -42.21 -17.84
C SER A 8 -3.12 -41.20 -16.94
N SER A 9 -2.68 -41.14 -15.69
CA SER A 9 -3.05 -40.07 -14.76
C SER A 9 -2.44 -38.76 -15.26
N VAL A 10 -3.27 -37.90 -15.84
CA VAL A 10 -2.91 -36.52 -16.15
C VAL A 10 -2.84 -35.77 -14.82
N LYS A 11 -1.62 -35.51 -14.33
CA LYS A 11 -1.40 -34.56 -13.22
C LYS A 11 -1.66 -33.15 -13.74
N THR A 12 -2.88 -32.65 -13.56
CA THR A 12 -3.17 -31.22 -13.67
C THR A 12 -2.48 -30.51 -12.52
N SER A 13 -1.24 -30.05 -12.72
CA SER A 13 -0.63 -29.11 -11.80
C SER A 13 -1.40 -27.79 -11.93
N SER A 14 -2.34 -27.56 -11.03
CA SER A 14 -2.96 -26.25 -10.85
C SER A 14 -1.87 -25.30 -10.38
N LYS A 15 -1.15 -24.67 -11.31
CA LYS A 15 -0.36 -23.47 -11.00
C LYS A 15 -1.35 -22.46 -10.44
N THR A 16 -1.31 -22.26 -9.14
CA THR A 16 -1.92 -21.10 -8.48
C THR A 16 -1.29 -19.86 -9.10
N THR A 17 -1.95 -19.29 -10.10
CA THR A 17 -1.61 -17.98 -10.63
C THR A 17 -1.81 -17.00 -9.48
N LYS A 18 -0.72 -16.58 -8.84
CA LYS A 18 -0.75 -15.49 -7.85
C LYS A 18 -1.52 -14.32 -8.47
N SER A 19 -2.55 -13.84 -7.78
CA SER A 19 -3.34 -12.69 -8.19
C SER A 19 -2.41 -11.54 -8.60
N LYS A 20 -2.59 -11.03 -9.82
CA LYS A 20 -1.73 -9.96 -10.34
C LYS A 20 -2.14 -8.67 -9.63
N ARG A 21 -1.25 -8.15 -8.78
CA ARG A 21 -1.40 -6.83 -8.15
C ARG A 21 -1.34 -5.75 -9.23
N THR A 22 -2.37 -4.92 -9.31
CA THR A 22 -2.51 -3.89 -10.36
C THR A 22 -2.92 -2.53 -9.83
N LYS A 23 -3.50 -2.45 -8.62
CA LYS A 23 -4.09 -1.22 -8.11
C LYS A 23 -3.01 -0.24 -7.64
N ILE A 24 -3.13 0.99 -8.12
CA ILE A 24 -2.36 2.15 -7.65
C ILE A 24 -3.34 3.03 -6.88
N LEU A 25 -2.98 3.41 -5.67
CA LEU A 25 -3.83 4.21 -4.79
C LEU A 25 -3.03 5.37 -4.21
N CYS A 26 -3.64 6.55 -4.18
CA CYS A 26 -3.17 7.70 -3.43
C CYS A 26 -4.16 7.98 -2.28
N VAL A 27 -3.65 8.08 -1.06
CA VAL A 27 -4.40 8.55 0.11
C VAL A 27 -3.81 9.91 0.48
N SER A 28 -4.61 10.95 0.47
CA SER A 28 -4.14 12.32 0.68
C SER A 28 -5.08 13.11 1.58
N HIS A 29 -4.56 14.14 2.24
CA HIS A 29 -5.36 15.03 3.06
C HIS A 29 -6.41 15.79 2.23
N MET A 30 -7.60 15.98 2.81
CA MET A 30 -8.76 16.52 2.10
C MET A 30 -9.05 18.00 2.37
N GLU A 31 -8.52 18.57 3.45
CA GLU A 31 -9.01 19.85 3.97
C GLU A 31 -8.29 21.07 3.39
N ASP A 32 -7.11 20.88 2.80
CA ASP A 32 -6.26 21.96 2.32
C ASP A 32 -5.71 21.73 0.90
N ALA A 33 -5.13 22.80 0.38
CA ALA A 33 -4.59 22.81 -0.97
C ALA A 33 -3.38 21.88 -1.12
N ASP A 34 -2.59 21.66 -0.06
CA ASP A 34 -1.41 20.81 -0.13
C ASP A 34 -1.82 19.34 -0.36
N GLY A 35 -2.69 18.80 0.50
CA GLY A 35 -3.28 17.48 0.33
C GLY A 35 -4.01 17.28 -1.00
N ILE A 36 -4.89 18.21 -1.40
CA ILE A 36 -5.66 18.06 -2.65
C ILE A 36 -4.74 18.14 -3.88
N SER A 37 -3.81 19.10 -3.92
CA SER A 37 -2.91 19.27 -5.06
C SER A 37 -1.94 18.09 -5.19
N SER A 38 -1.42 17.58 -4.07
CA SER A 38 -0.59 16.36 -4.04
C SER A 38 -1.33 15.16 -4.63
N ALA A 39 -2.59 14.94 -4.23
CA ALA A 39 -3.43 13.89 -4.79
C ALA A 39 -3.63 14.04 -6.30
N ALA A 40 -3.93 15.26 -6.77
CA ALA A 40 -4.12 15.54 -8.18
C ALA A 40 -2.85 15.29 -9.01
N LEU A 41 -1.69 15.71 -8.49
CA LEU A 41 -0.38 15.49 -9.13
C LEU A 41 -0.02 14.01 -9.21
N ILE A 42 -0.23 13.25 -8.14
CA ILE A 42 0.00 11.79 -8.15
C ILE A 42 -0.91 11.11 -9.17
N LYS A 43 -2.20 11.46 -9.19
CA LYS A 43 -3.15 10.90 -10.15
C LYS A 43 -2.77 11.23 -11.60
N GLN A 44 -2.33 12.45 -11.87
CA GLN A 44 -1.88 12.87 -13.19
C GLN A 44 -0.59 12.13 -13.63
N ALA A 45 0.35 11.94 -12.71
CA ALA A 45 1.66 11.35 -13.02
C ALA A 45 1.65 9.82 -13.11
N PHE A 46 0.87 9.14 -12.25
CA PHE A 46 0.90 7.69 -12.09
C PHE A 46 -0.43 6.99 -12.40
N GLY A 47 -1.51 7.75 -12.61
CA GLY A 47 -2.87 7.21 -12.69
C GLY A 47 -3.35 6.64 -11.36
N GLY A 48 -4.33 5.75 -11.43
CA GLY A 48 -4.90 5.09 -10.25
C GLY A 48 -6.00 5.88 -9.57
N ASP A 49 -6.44 5.35 -8.44
CA ASP A 49 -7.52 5.91 -7.63
C ASP A 49 -6.94 6.82 -6.54
N THR A 50 -7.77 7.77 -6.09
CA THR A 50 -7.44 8.67 -5.00
C THR A 50 -8.54 8.58 -3.95
N ILE A 51 -8.15 8.50 -2.68
CA ILE A 51 -9.03 8.66 -1.53
C ILE A 51 -8.54 9.89 -0.78
N LEU A 52 -9.43 10.87 -0.63
CA LEU A 52 -9.18 12.04 0.20
C LEU A 52 -9.68 11.73 1.61
N VAL A 53 -8.86 12.00 2.62
CA VAL A 53 -9.15 11.70 4.02
C VAL A 53 -8.90 12.92 4.89
N ASP A 54 -9.61 12.99 6.00
CA ASP A 54 -9.29 13.84 7.13
C ASP A 54 -8.37 13.08 8.10
N TYR A 55 -7.84 13.77 9.10
CA TYR A 55 -6.97 13.15 10.10
C TYR A 55 -7.61 11.96 10.83
N PRO A 56 -8.86 12.05 11.34
CA PRO A 56 -9.52 10.92 11.99
C PRO A 56 -9.77 9.73 11.03
N GLY A 57 -10.30 10.00 9.84
CA GLY A 57 -10.68 8.98 8.86
C GLY A 57 -9.50 8.31 8.16
N MET A 58 -8.30 8.90 8.23
CA MET A 58 -7.08 8.30 7.67
C MET A 58 -6.85 6.88 8.20
N THR A 59 -6.98 6.67 9.52
CA THR A 59 -6.64 5.39 10.16
C THR A 59 -7.54 4.26 9.65
N ASP A 60 -8.84 4.53 9.53
CA ASP A 60 -9.83 3.57 9.05
C ASP A 60 -9.57 3.18 7.59
N VAL A 61 -9.34 4.18 6.73
CA VAL A 61 -9.04 3.96 5.30
C VAL A 61 -7.76 3.14 5.16
N LEU A 62 -6.71 3.52 5.88
CA LEU A 62 -5.43 2.82 5.84
C LEU A 62 -5.55 1.37 6.31
N GLU A 63 -6.38 1.07 7.31
CA GLU A 63 -6.59 -0.30 7.77
C GLU A 63 -7.31 -1.17 6.74
N THR A 64 -8.24 -0.61 5.94
CA THR A 64 -8.86 -1.37 4.84
C THR A 64 -7.84 -1.89 3.82
N LEU A 65 -6.72 -1.18 3.65
CA LEU A 65 -5.65 -1.57 2.73
C LEU A 65 -4.89 -2.81 3.17
N ARG A 66 -4.94 -3.15 4.48
CA ARG A 66 -4.27 -4.33 5.02
C ARG A 66 -4.69 -5.58 4.26
N ASN A 67 -5.96 -5.69 3.84
CA ASN A 67 -6.48 -6.87 3.16
C ASN A 67 -6.66 -6.71 1.64
N ASP A 68 -6.23 -5.58 1.06
CA ASP A 68 -6.35 -5.35 -0.38
C ASP A 68 -5.27 -6.14 -1.16
N GLU A 69 -5.63 -7.33 -1.62
CA GLU A 69 -4.74 -8.19 -2.40
C GLU A 69 -4.36 -7.61 -3.77
N LYS A 70 -5.11 -6.64 -4.29
CA LYS A 70 -4.86 -6.03 -5.60
C LYS A 70 -3.91 -4.84 -5.49
N LEU A 71 -3.72 -4.29 -4.29
CA LEU A 71 -2.86 -3.13 -4.03
C LEU A 71 -1.42 -3.43 -4.45
N LYS A 72 -0.92 -2.66 -5.41
CA LYS A 72 0.44 -2.74 -5.95
C LYS A 72 1.29 -1.56 -5.48
N THR A 73 0.72 -0.36 -5.55
CA THR A 73 1.41 0.88 -5.21
C THR A 73 0.50 1.75 -4.34
N LEU A 74 1.06 2.28 -3.26
CA LEU A 74 0.43 3.20 -2.33
C LEU A 74 1.25 4.49 -2.25
N PHE A 75 0.58 5.61 -2.45
CA PHE A 75 1.06 6.95 -2.14
C PHE A 75 0.30 7.47 -0.93
N ILE A 76 1.00 8.04 0.03
CA ILE A 76 0.44 8.71 1.19
C ILE A 76 0.97 10.14 1.16
N CYS A 77 0.08 11.12 1.18
CA CYS A 77 0.42 12.52 0.98
C CYS A 77 -0.20 13.40 2.06
N ASP A 78 0.61 14.28 2.65
CA ASP A 78 0.17 15.34 3.57
C ASP A 78 -0.63 14.84 4.80
N LEU A 79 -0.22 13.71 5.36
CA LEU A 79 -0.90 13.04 6.46
C LEU A 79 0.03 12.93 7.66
N GLY A 80 0.12 14.04 8.40
CA GLY A 80 1.02 14.18 9.54
C GLY A 80 0.85 13.10 10.60
N LEU A 81 1.98 12.70 11.19
CA LEU A 81 2.00 11.71 12.27
C LEU A 81 2.13 12.39 13.64
N ASN A 82 1.45 11.83 14.63
CA ASN A 82 1.55 12.22 16.03
C ASN A 82 2.01 11.03 16.88
N LYS A 83 2.28 11.26 18.17
CA LYS A 83 2.80 10.22 19.08
C LYS A 83 1.84 9.03 19.26
N GLN A 84 0.54 9.23 19.03
CA GLN A 84 -0.47 8.19 19.23
C GLN A 84 -0.59 7.28 18.01
N ASN A 85 -0.44 7.82 16.79
CA ASN A 85 -0.63 7.06 15.55
C ASN A 85 0.68 6.57 14.90
N SER A 86 1.85 7.09 15.29
CA SER A 86 3.12 6.82 14.61
C SER A 86 3.52 5.34 14.57
N ASP A 87 3.40 4.64 15.71
CA ASP A 87 3.81 3.23 15.77
C ASP A 87 2.85 2.33 14.97
N TYR A 88 1.54 2.57 15.11
CA TYR A 88 0.53 1.89 14.31
C TYR A 88 0.75 2.09 12.80
N PHE A 89 1.02 3.32 12.39
CA PHE A 89 1.30 3.66 11.00
C PHE A 89 2.51 2.88 10.47
N VAL A 90 3.61 2.85 11.22
CA VAL A 90 4.80 2.06 10.86
C VAL A 90 4.47 0.57 10.74
N ASP A 91 3.69 0.01 11.67
CA ASP A 91 3.33 -1.41 11.66
C ASP A 91 2.49 -1.78 10.43
N LEU A 92 1.50 -0.96 10.10
CA LEU A 92 0.70 -1.12 8.89
C LEU A 92 1.57 -1.09 7.63
N LEU A 93 2.42 -0.06 7.48
CA LEU A 93 3.29 0.04 6.31
C LEU A 93 4.27 -1.14 6.24
N THR A 94 4.74 -1.63 7.39
CA THR A 94 5.58 -2.84 7.46
C THR A 94 4.86 -4.05 6.89
N GLU A 95 3.59 -4.26 7.23
CA GLU A 95 2.79 -5.35 6.68
C GLU A 95 2.53 -5.23 5.17
N LEU A 96 2.19 -4.02 4.71
CA LEU A 96 2.01 -3.76 3.28
C LEU A 96 3.32 -4.00 2.50
N ARG A 97 4.47 -3.62 3.07
CA ARG A 97 5.78 -3.93 2.48
C ARG A 97 6.08 -5.42 2.44
N LYS A 98 5.72 -6.19 3.47
CA LYS A 98 5.81 -7.67 3.44
C LYS A 98 4.95 -8.27 2.33
N LYS A 99 3.80 -7.64 2.01
CA LYS A 99 2.93 -7.99 0.88
C LYS A 99 3.44 -7.47 -0.47
N GLN A 100 4.65 -6.90 -0.52
CA GLN A 100 5.31 -6.36 -1.71
C GLN A 100 4.61 -5.13 -2.32
N VAL A 101 3.82 -4.39 -1.55
CA VAL A 101 3.25 -3.10 -1.98
C VAL A 101 4.38 -2.06 -2.05
N SER A 102 4.49 -1.32 -3.15
CA SER A 102 5.40 -0.17 -3.25
C SER A 102 4.80 1.02 -2.52
N ILE A 103 5.52 1.62 -1.57
CA ILE A 103 4.99 2.69 -0.72
C ILE A 103 5.87 3.93 -0.82
N THR A 104 5.24 5.06 -1.14
CA THR A 104 5.85 6.39 -1.07
C THR A 104 5.04 7.26 -0.12
N TYR A 105 5.71 7.86 0.85
CA TYR A 105 5.10 8.78 1.82
C TYR A 105 5.73 10.16 1.61
N VAL A 106 4.89 11.14 1.29
CA VAL A 106 5.27 12.52 0.99
C VAL A 106 4.60 13.41 2.02
N ASP A 107 5.39 14.07 2.86
CA ASP A 107 4.83 14.86 3.95
C ASP A 107 5.78 15.97 4.37
N HIS A 108 5.25 17.13 4.73
CA HIS A 108 6.03 18.27 5.20
C HIS A 108 5.95 18.47 6.73
N HIS A 109 5.06 17.76 7.42
CA HIS A 109 4.92 17.79 8.88
C HIS A 109 6.11 17.14 9.57
N HIS A 110 6.53 17.69 10.72
CA HIS A 110 7.64 17.13 11.48
C HIS A 110 7.41 15.66 11.87
N VAL A 111 8.29 14.77 11.40
CA VAL A 111 8.30 13.35 11.80
C VAL A 111 9.52 13.06 12.68
N ASP A 112 9.30 12.38 13.82
CA ASP A 112 10.40 11.98 14.70
C ASP A 112 11.43 11.13 13.94
N SER A 113 12.71 11.48 14.09
CA SER A 113 13.86 10.77 13.50
C SER A 113 13.83 9.24 13.71
N LYS A 114 13.32 8.76 14.86
CA LYS A 114 13.14 7.33 15.15
C LYS A 114 12.12 6.69 14.22
N ILE A 115 11.01 7.38 13.94
CA ILE A 115 9.97 6.92 13.01
C ILE A 115 10.50 6.94 11.58
N ILE A 116 11.21 8.00 11.18
CA ILE A 116 11.90 8.06 9.88
C ILE A 116 12.83 6.85 9.70
N ALA A 117 13.63 6.52 10.72
CA ALA A 117 14.52 5.36 10.67
C ALA A 117 13.74 4.04 10.53
N LYS A 118 12.63 3.87 11.26
CA LYS A 118 11.75 2.69 11.12
C LYS A 118 11.18 2.57 9.70
N LEU A 119 10.64 3.66 9.14
CA LEU A 119 10.07 3.71 7.78
C LEU A 119 11.11 3.37 6.70
N LYS A 120 12.30 3.96 6.78
CA LYS A 120 13.40 3.67 5.85
C LYS A 120 13.85 2.21 5.94
N LYS A 121 13.91 1.62 7.15
CA LYS A 121 14.26 0.21 7.37
C LYS A 121 13.30 -0.75 6.65
N VAL A 122 12.01 -0.42 6.57
CA VAL A 122 11.02 -1.22 5.85
C VAL A 122 10.91 -0.87 4.36
N LYS A 123 11.84 -0.06 3.85
CA LYS A 123 11.94 0.35 2.45
C LYS A 123 10.71 1.15 1.97
N VAL A 124 10.13 1.97 2.83
CA VAL A 124 9.20 3.04 2.44
C VAL A 124 10.03 4.18 1.86
N LYS A 125 9.64 4.70 0.70
CA LYS A 125 10.25 5.90 0.12
C LYS A 125 9.65 7.12 0.82
N LEU A 126 10.40 7.71 1.75
CA LEU A 126 10.01 8.94 2.43
C LEU A 126 10.54 10.16 1.66
N ILE A 127 9.66 11.11 1.38
CA ILE A 127 9.98 12.45 0.88
C ILE A 127 9.45 13.41 1.95
N HIS A 128 10.39 13.98 2.71
CA HIS A 128 10.13 14.84 3.86
C HIS A 128 11.19 15.94 3.87
#